data_AF-A0A6G1KTI2-F1
#
_entry.id   AF-A0A6G1KTI2-F1
#
_cell.length_a   1.000
_cell.length_b   1.000
_cell.length_c   1.000
_cell.angle_alpha   90.00
_cell.angle_beta   90.00
_cell.angle_gamma   90.00
#
_symmetry.space_group_name_H-M   'P 1'
#
loop_
_entity.id
_entity.type
_entity.pdbx_description
1 polymer ?
#
loop_
_entity_poly.entity_id
_entity_poly.type
_entity_poly.pdbx_seq_one_letter_code
_entity_poly.pdbx_strand_id
1 'polypeptide(L)'
;MGVPFEALIPYGIMLAFFGVSGAGLSKLRHMQNGGKRGRHSVDQWDRQMMERDRRLTGFLRGQTDNVRAPPGFELSHPWKVSGVVAERGGQCADQSEAREGDYVMLRLRIQCHETFHVCVIF
;
A
#
# COMPACT_ATOMS: atom_id res chain seq x y z
N MET A 1 49.93 -6.08 -4.18
CA MET A 1 49.38 -5.85 -5.53
C MET A 1 48.14 -4.98 -5.36
N GLY A 2 48.04 -3.84 -6.05
CA GLY A 2 46.92 -2.89 -5.88
C GLY A 2 45.59 -3.45 -6.38
N VAL A 3 44.47 -2.97 -5.82
CA VAL A 3 43.12 -3.39 -6.22
C VAL A 3 42.83 -2.87 -7.64
N PRO A 4 42.34 -3.71 -8.58
CA PRO A 4 42.03 -3.29 -9.95
C PRO A 4 40.72 -2.47 -9.96
N PHE A 5 40.84 -1.14 -9.92
CA PHE A 5 39.70 -0.22 -9.87
C PHE A 5 38.79 -0.29 -11.10
N GLU A 6 39.33 -0.63 -12.27
CA GLU A 6 38.58 -0.79 -13.52
C GLU A 6 37.50 -1.87 -13.42
N ALA A 7 37.78 -2.95 -12.69
CA ALA A 7 36.81 -4.00 -12.41
C ALA A 7 35.73 -3.58 -11.41
N LEU A 8 35.98 -2.53 -10.61
CA LEU A 8 35.05 -2.05 -9.57
C LEU A 8 34.11 -0.96 -10.06
N ILE A 9 34.44 -0.25 -11.15
CA ILE A 9 33.58 0.77 -11.77
C ILE A 9 32.16 0.24 -12.06
N PRO A 10 31.96 -0.91 -12.73
CA PRO A 10 30.61 -1.39 -13.02
C PRO A 10 29.80 -1.67 -11.75
N TYR A 11 30.44 -2.23 -10.71
CA TYR A 11 29.78 -2.47 -9.43
C TYR A 11 29.46 -1.17 -8.68
N GLY A 12 30.34 -0.16 -8.76
CA GLY A 12 30.10 1.17 -8.20
C GLY A 12 28.90 1.86 -8.82
N ILE A 13 28.75 1.76 -10.15
CA ILE A 13 27.59 2.29 -10.88
C ILE A 13 26.31 1.57 -10.46
N MET A 14 26.33 0.24 -10.36
CA MET A 14 25.16 -0.52 -9.89
C MET A 14 24.75 -0.11 -8.47
N LEU A 15 25.71 -0.03 -7.54
CA LEU A 15 25.46 0.40 -6.17
C LEU A 15 24.92 1.83 -6.11
N ALA A 16 25.41 2.73 -6.96
CA ALA A 16 24.90 4.09 -7.02
C ALA A 16 23.43 4.13 -7.46
N PHE A 17 23.05 3.43 -8.53
CA PHE A 17 21.66 3.41 -8.99
C PHE A 17 20.71 2.75 -7.98
N PHE A 18 21.12 1.63 -7.36
CA PHE A 18 20.33 1.00 -6.31
C PHE A 18 20.24 1.88 -5.06
N GLY A 19 21.31 2.57 -4.69
CA GLY A 19 21.35 3.51 -3.57
C GLY A 19 20.42 4.70 -3.78
N VAL A 20 20.48 5.34 -4.95
CA VAL A 20 19.59 6.47 -5.31
C VAL A 20 18.13 6.02 -5.35
N SER A 21 17.84 4.88 -5.96
CA SER A 21 16.46 4.35 -6.04
C SER A 21 15.91 4.01 -4.65
N GLY A 22 16.71 3.36 -3.80
CA GLY A 22 16.32 3.00 -2.44
C GLY A 22 16.11 4.22 -1.55
N ALA A 23 17.03 5.19 -1.60
CA ALA A 23 16.91 6.45 -0.85
C ALA A 23 15.71 7.28 -1.33
N GLY A 24 15.51 7.37 -2.65
CA GLY A 24 14.38 8.06 -3.26
C GLY A 24 13.04 7.49 -2.80
N LEU A 25 12.85 6.17 -2.91
CA LEU A 25 11.61 5.52 -2.49
C LEU A 25 11.38 5.63 -0.97
N SER A 26 12.45 5.52 -0.18
CA SER A 26 12.37 5.69 1.28
C SER A 26 11.90 7.10 1.66
N LYS A 27 12.45 8.13 1.00
CA LYS A 27 12.05 9.53 1.23
C LYS A 27 10.60 9.79 0.84
N LEU A 28 10.17 9.30 -0.33
CA LEU A 28 8.78 9.45 -0.78
C LEU A 28 7.80 8.79 0.20
N ARG A 29 8.08 7.57 0.65
CA ARG A 29 7.25 6.88 1.66
C ARG A 29 7.24 7.63 2.99
N HIS A 30 8.34 8.24 3.38
CA HIS A 30 8.39 9.05 4.59
C HIS A 30 7.53 10.31 4.49
N MET A 31 7.53 10.96 3.33
CA MET A 31 6.69 12.14 3.06
C MET A 31 5.20 11.78 3.00
N GLN A 32 4.83 10.69 2.32
CA GLN A 32 3.45 10.19 2.26
C GLN A 32 2.89 9.82 3.64
N ASN A 33 3.74 9.36 4.55
CA ASN A 33 3.35 9.02 5.92
C ASN A 33 3.34 10.22 6.88
N GLY A 34 3.40 11.45 6.36
CA GLY A 34 3.40 12.67 7.18
C GLY A 34 4.65 12.80 8.05
N GLY A 35 5.80 12.34 7.56
CA GLY A 35 7.06 12.37 8.29
C GLY A 35 7.22 11.29 9.36
N LYS A 36 6.32 10.30 9.39
CA LYS A 36 6.44 9.14 10.28
C LYS A 36 7.05 7.94 9.54
N ARG A 37 7.70 7.04 10.28
CA ARG A 37 8.19 5.76 9.72
C ARG A 37 7.00 4.86 9.37
N GLY A 38 7.12 4.11 8.28
CA GLY A 38 6.09 3.14 7.89
C GLY A 38 5.99 2.01 8.90
N ARG A 39 4.76 1.65 9.30
CA ARG A 39 4.52 0.50 10.18
C ARG A 39 4.57 -0.79 9.36
N HIS A 40 5.32 -1.77 9.84
CA HIS A 40 5.35 -3.13 9.30
C HIS A 40 4.50 -4.06 10.17
N SER A 41 4.12 -5.22 9.64
CA SER A 41 3.40 -6.26 10.40
C SER A 41 2.05 -5.79 10.98
N VAL A 42 1.27 -5.04 10.18
CA VAL A 42 -0.03 -4.47 10.61
C VAL A 42 -1.09 -5.56 10.71
N ASP A 43 -1.56 -5.83 11.93
CA ASP A 43 -2.59 -6.81 12.24
C ASP A 43 -4.01 -6.27 12.00
N GLN A 44 -5.04 -7.07 12.28
CA GLN A 44 -6.43 -6.66 12.07
C GLN A 44 -6.86 -5.56 13.05
N TRP A 45 -6.34 -5.57 14.27
CA TRP A 45 -6.60 -4.54 15.27
C TRP A 45 -6.04 -3.19 14.82
N ASP A 46 -4.78 -3.16 14.41
CA ASP A 46 -4.09 -1.97 13.92
C ASP A 46 -4.79 -1.38 12.71
N ARG A 47 -5.32 -2.22 11.80
CA ARG A 47 -6.11 -1.73 10.66
C ARG A 47 -7.37 -1.00 11.12
N GLN A 48 -8.06 -1.50 12.14
CA GLN A 48 -9.24 -0.83 12.70
C GLN A 48 -8.85 0.47 13.43
N MET A 49 -7.73 0.47 14.15
CA MET A 49 -7.23 1.67 14.84
C MET A 49 -6.78 2.75 13.85
N MET A 50 -6.10 2.41 12.75
CA MET A 50 -5.75 3.39 11.72
C MET A 50 -6.99 4.00 11.05
N GLU A 51 -8.06 3.21 10.85
CA GLU A 51 -9.32 3.73 10.30
C GLU A 51 -10.01 4.66 11.30
N ARG A 52 -9.99 4.31 12.60
CA ARG A 52 -10.43 5.22 13.67
C ARG A 52 -9.64 6.53 13.67
N ASP A 53 -8.32 6.47 13.56
CA ASP A 53 -7.45 7.65 13.60
C ASP A 53 -7.62 8.53 12.36
N ARG A 54 -7.85 7.92 11.17
CA ARG A 54 -8.27 8.63 9.95
C ARG A 54 -9.56 9.41 10.18
N ARG A 55 -10.54 8.84 10.89
CA ARG A 55 -11.81 9.53 11.20
C ARG A 55 -11.63 10.65 12.22
N LEU A 56 -10.74 10.48 13.19
CA LEU A 56 -10.48 11.50 14.21
C LEU A 56 -9.66 12.68 13.70
N THR A 57 -8.74 12.47 12.77
CA THR A 57 -7.75 13.47 12.34
C THR A 57 -7.81 13.84 10.86
N GLY A 58 -8.57 13.10 10.05
CA GLY A 58 -8.58 13.23 8.59
C GLY A 58 -7.37 12.58 7.90
N PHE A 59 -6.38 12.07 8.66
CA PHE A 59 -5.15 11.51 8.11
C PHE A 59 -4.90 10.10 8.66
N LEU A 60 -4.54 9.14 7.78
CA LEU A 60 -4.38 7.72 8.14
C LEU A 60 -3.31 7.47 9.24
N ARG A 61 -2.41 8.43 9.45
CA ARG A 61 -1.31 8.37 10.43
C ARG A 61 -1.33 9.55 11.40
N GLY A 62 -2.44 10.31 11.42
CA GLY A 62 -2.62 11.44 12.31
C GLY A 62 -2.81 10.94 13.74
N GLN A 63 -2.16 11.57 14.70
CA GLN A 63 -2.40 11.33 16.12
C GLN A 63 -2.95 12.61 16.72
N THR A 64 -3.93 12.45 17.61
CA THR A 64 -4.54 13.53 18.36
C THR A 64 -4.63 13.11 19.82
N ASP A 65 -4.26 14.00 20.71
CA ASP A 65 -4.27 13.87 22.17
C ASP A 65 -5.44 14.66 22.81
N ASN A 66 -6.34 15.20 21.99
CA ASN A 66 -7.50 15.95 22.45
C ASN A 66 -8.43 15.06 23.30
N VAL A 67 -8.78 15.54 24.49
CA VAL A 67 -9.67 14.82 25.44
C VAL A 67 -11.08 14.64 24.86
N ARG A 68 -11.58 15.63 24.12
CA ARG A 68 -12.89 15.60 23.48
C ARG A 68 -12.75 15.37 21.98
N ALA A 69 -13.50 14.40 21.46
CA ALA A 69 -13.53 14.09 20.04
C ALA A 69 -14.09 15.28 19.22
N PRO A 70 -13.67 15.43 17.96
CA PRO A 70 -14.19 16.48 17.09
C PRO A 70 -15.69 16.29 16.82
N PRO A 71 -16.45 17.39 16.67
CA PRO A 71 -17.88 17.32 16.35
C PRO A 71 -18.08 16.59 15.02
N GLY A 72 -19.09 15.71 14.94
CA GLY A 72 -19.36 14.89 13.76
C GLY A 72 -18.70 13.50 13.77
N PHE A 73 -17.75 13.23 14.67
CA PHE A 73 -17.20 11.87 14.83
C PHE A 73 -18.29 10.85 15.20
N GLU A 74 -19.29 11.28 15.98
CA GLU A 74 -20.44 10.49 16.44
C GLU A 74 -21.23 9.86 15.28
N LEU A 75 -21.33 10.56 14.14
CA LEU A 75 -22.11 10.14 12.98
C LEU A 75 -21.25 9.45 11.90
N SER A 76 -19.94 9.41 12.08
CA SER A 76 -18.98 8.95 11.07
C SER A 76 -18.69 7.44 11.14
N HIS A 77 -19.64 6.62 11.57
CA HIS A 77 -19.44 5.16 11.70
C HIS A 77 -19.97 4.41 10.46
N PRO A 78 -19.11 4.09 9.47
CA PRO A 78 -19.52 3.28 8.33
C PRO A 78 -19.56 1.79 8.74
N TRP A 79 -20.66 1.14 8.39
CA TRP A 79 -20.73 -0.32 8.38
C TRP A 79 -20.30 -0.81 7.00
N LYS A 80 -19.27 -1.67 6.98
CA LYS A 80 -18.81 -2.27 5.73
C LYS A 80 -19.82 -3.34 5.31
N VAL A 81 -20.50 -3.11 4.20
CA VAL A 81 -21.37 -4.11 3.59
C VAL A 81 -20.50 -5.03 2.74
N SER A 82 -20.32 -6.27 3.16
CA SER A 82 -19.70 -7.31 2.33
C SER A 82 -20.70 -7.72 1.25
N GLY A 83 -20.54 -7.21 0.02
CA GLY A 83 -21.43 -7.56 -1.07
C GLY A 83 -21.07 -8.91 -1.70
N VAL A 84 -22.03 -9.84 -1.74
CA VAL A 84 -22.27 -10.58 -2.99
C VAL A 84 -22.98 -9.57 -3.88
N VAL A 85 -22.25 -8.90 -4.75
CA VAL A 85 -22.84 -8.05 -5.79
C VAL A 85 -23.47 -9.00 -6.80
N ALA A 86 -24.74 -9.35 -6.59
CA ALA A 86 -25.58 -9.81 -7.68
C ALA A 86 -25.82 -8.60 -8.57
N GLU A 87 -25.31 -8.67 -9.81
CA GLU A 87 -25.61 -7.70 -10.85
C GLU A 87 -27.13 -7.47 -10.92
N ARG A 88 -27.58 -6.26 -10.59
CA ARG A 88 -28.73 -5.65 -11.26
C ARG A 88 -28.78 -4.15 -11.00
N GLY A 89 -28.49 -3.40 -12.05
CA GLY A 89 -29.21 -2.18 -12.40
C GLY A 89 -29.00 -0.97 -11.50
N GLY A 90 -28.00 -0.17 -11.87
CA GLY A 90 -28.10 1.29 -11.77
C GLY A 90 -27.57 1.93 -10.49
N GLN A 91 -26.85 3.02 -10.73
CA GLN A 91 -26.58 4.15 -9.83
C GLN A 91 -25.31 4.08 -8.97
N CYS A 92 -24.27 4.69 -9.53
CA CYS A 92 -23.36 5.63 -8.88
C CYS A 92 -22.89 5.27 -7.46
N ALA A 93 -22.05 4.24 -7.32
CA ALA A 93 -21.06 4.20 -6.25
C ALA A 93 -19.77 4.81 -6.80
N ASP A 94 -19.32 5.89 -6.16
CA ASP A 94 -18.03 6.51 -6.36
C ASP A 94 -16.92 5.43 -6.32
N GLN A 95 -16.29 5.18 -7.47
CA GLN A 95 -15.24 4.18 -7.69
C GLN A 95 -13.86 4.65 -7.20
N SER A 96 -13.77 5.69 -6.37
CA SER A 96 -12.47 6.32 -6.04
C SER A 96 -11.60 5.60 -5.00
N GLU A 97 -12.03 4.48 -4.40
CA GLU A 97 -11.16 3.71 -3.50
C GLU A 97 -11.15 2.21 -3.84
N ALA A 98 -11.01 1.91 -5.15
CA ALA A 98 -10.53 0.61 -5.59
C ALA A 98 -9.11 0.39 -5.05
N ARG A 99 -9.00 -0.35 -3.95
CA ARG A 99 -7.75 -0.75 -3.32
C ARG A 99 -6.82 -1.41 -4.34
N GLU A 100 -5.64 -0.83 -4.49
CA GLU A 100 -4.47 -1.40 -5.18
C GLU A 100 -4.04 -2.80 -4.65
N GLY A 101 -4.63 -3.27 -3.55
CA GLY A 101 -4.46 -4.63 -3.02
C GLY A 101 -5.21 -5.72 -3.79
N ASP A 102 -6.29 -5.40 -4.52
CA ASP A 102 -7.11 -6.41 -5.21
C ASP A 102 -6.54 -6.78 -6.59
N TYR A 103 -5.79 -5.87 -7.23
CA TYR A 103 -5.12 -6.13 -8.51
C TYR A 103 -3.93 -7.10 -8.40
N VAL A 104 -3.24 -7.19 -7.26
CA VAL A 104 -2.08 -8.09 -7.10
C VAL A 104 -2.52 -9.56 -7.03
N MET A 105 -3.62 -9.86 -6.35
CA MET A 105 -4.17 -11.23 -6.31
C MET A 105 -4.85 -11.65 -7.61
N LEU A 106 -5.53 -10.73 -8.32
CA LEU A 106 -6.08 -11.05 -9.64
C LEU A 106 -4.98 -11.26 -10.70
N ARG A 107 -3.90 -10.48 -10.65
CA ARG A 107 -2.76 -10.62 -11.60
C ARG A 107 -1.96 -11.90 -11.36
N LEU A 108 -1.81 -12.33 -10.10
CA LEU A 108 -1.21 -13.64 -9.79
C LEU A 108 -2.07 -14.82 -10.30
N ARG A 109 -3.41 -14.67 -10.30
CA ARG A 109 -4.32 -15.72 -10.80
C ARG A 109 -4.32 -15.82 -12.33
N ILE A 110 -4.14 -14.71 -13.04
CA ILE A 110 -3.98 -14.68 -14.50
C ILE A 110 -2.61 -15.26 -14.91
N GLN A 111 -1.52 -14.91 -14.19
CA GLN A 111 -0.18 -15.45 -14.47
C GLN A 111 -0.11 -16.98 -14.28
N CYS A 112 -0.80 -17.53 -13.26
CA CYS A 112 -0.83 -18.99 -13.02
C CYS A 112 -1.58 -19.79 -14.09
N HIS A 113 -2.61 -19.22 -14.73
CA HIS A 113 -3.34 -19.90 -15.80
C HIS A 113 -2.52 -19.94 -17.10
N GLU A 114 -1.71 -18.91 -17.35
CA GLU A 114 -0.84 -18.84 -18.53
C GLU A 114 0.34 -19.82 -18.45
N THR A 115 0.88 -20.09 -17.26
CA THR A 115 1.94 -21.11 -17.07
C THR A 115 1.45 -22.54 -17.19
N PHE A 116 0.17 -22.82 -16.91
CA PHE A 116 -0.36 -24.19 -16.98
C PHE A 116 -0.55 -24.68 -18.43
N HIS A 117 -0.78 -23.77 -19.38
CA HIS A 117 -0.95 -24.15 -20.78
C HIS A 117 0.37 -24.48 -21.50
N VAL A 118 1.50 -23.97 -21.01
CA VAL A 118 2.83 -24.22 -21.63
C VAL A 118 3.43 -25.56 -21.19
N CYS A 119 3.00 -26.11 -20.05
CA CYS A 119 3.50 -27.39 -19.53
C CYS A 119 2.83 -28.65 -20.12
N VAL A 120 1.76 -28.53 -20.93
CA VAL A 120 1.03 -29.69 -21.49
C VAL A 120 1.39 -29.97 -22.97
N ILE A 121 2.35 -29.23 -23.53
CA ILE A 121 2.76 -29.35 -24.95
C ILE A 121 4.23 -29.80 -25.12
N PHE A 122 4.88 -30.31 -24.06
CA PHE A 122 6.17 -31.00 -24.18
C PHE A 122 6.15 -32.36 -23.47
#